data_AF-A0AAW0B357-F1
#
_entry.id   AF-A0AAW0B357-F1
#
_cell.length_a   1.000
_cell.length_b   1.000
_cell.length_c   1.000
_cell.angle_alpha   90.00
_cell.angle_beta   90.00
_cell.angle_gamma   90.00
#
_symmetry.space_group_name_H-M   'P 1'
#
loop_
_entity.id
_entity.type
_entity.pdbx_description
1 polymer ?
#
loop_
_entity_poly.entity_id
_entity_poly.type
_entity_poly.pdbx_seq_one_letter_code
_entity_poly.pdbx_strand_id
1 'polypeptide(L)'
;MEPIVASNHDMEGAGSSSYAPEATPEVVSAVPTAPWFTSQTLTIASLSLAVACLAILILFTRRKSRAKGNLLLLVGPPDAGKTAILSTLVYNQTLPTHTSLQTNTSTVSLPETKKNLIVVDIPGHPRIRDQVNEFIGDAKAIAFVVDASTVSRNGPAVAEHLHVILNALTSLPPSQVLPSLLILAHKSDLLKPGTAASATSESLAINRVKTILERELEKRRVAQTGGVGVEGLGEEGEGTEMGGLECSGEKGAFRFEAWEGGEVQFLGTWVKVGRGVDEKSTEDGLSVLRQWMEDSA
;
A
#
# COMPACT_ATOMS: atom_id res chain seq x y z
N MET A 1 -45.71 -69.86 81.78
CA MET A 1 -45.63 -69.66 80.31
C MET A 1 -47.00 -69.19 79.88
N GLU A 2 -47.18 -67.88 79.96
CA GLU A 2 -48.45 -67.21 79.71
C GLU A 2 -48.70 -67.02 78.21
N PRO A 3 -49.97 -67.07 77.77
CA PRO A 3 -50.34 -66.84 76.38
C PRO A 3 -50.62 -65.36 76.10
N ILE A 4 -50.28 -64.93 74.89
CA ILE A 4 -50.63 -63.64 74.29
C ILE A 4 -51.69 -63.92 73.22
N VAL A 5 -52.91 -63.39 73.35
CA VAL A 5 -53.76 -62.90 72.23
C VAL A 5 -54.90 -62.01 72.78
N ALA A 6 -54.92 -60.79 72.26
CA ALA A 6 -56.02 -59.84 71.96
C ALA A 6 -57.32 -59.79 72.80
N SER A 7 -57.64 -58.58 73.28
CA SER A 7 -58.95 -57.92 73.07
C SER A 7 -58.95 -56.55 73.76
N ASN A 8 -59.32 -55.50 73.02
CA ASN A 8 -60.06 -54.29 73.43
C ASN A 8 -60.16 -53.42 72.17
N HIS A 9 -61.27 -53.46 71.42
CA HIS A 9 -62.57 -52.82 71.67
C HIS A 9 -62.55 -51.29 71.51
N ASP A 10 -63.45 -50.87 70.63
CA ASP A 10 -63.79 -49.57 70.09
C ASP A 10 -64.01 -48.45 71.11
N MET A 11 -63.87 -47.20 70.66
CA MET A 11 -64.92 -46.17 70.73
C MET A 11 -64.46 -44.84 70.09
N GLU A 12 -65.32 -44.34 69.20
CA GLU A 12 -65.71 -42.95 68.92
C GLU A 12 -64.67 -41.84 68.64
N GLY A 13 -64.93 -41.09 67.57
CA GLY A 13 -64.47 -39.69 67.48
C GLY A 13 -64.47 -39.11 66.08
N ALA A 14 -65.50 -38.33 65.78
CA ALA A 14 -65.77 -37.66 64.50
C ALA A 14 -64.80 -36.54 64.11
N GLY A 15 -64.82 -36.22 62.81
CA GLY A 15 -64.36 -34.95 62.22
C GLY A 15 -63.70 -35.20 60.86
N SER A 16 -63.87 -34.40 59.80
CA SER A 16 -64.69 -33.23 59.52
C SER A 16 -64.55 -33.02 58.00
N SER A 17 -65.65 -32.74 57.29
CA SER A 17 -65.65 -32.54 55.83
C SER A 17 -65.45 -31.05 55.50
N SER A 18 -64.31 -30.67 54.92
CA SER A 18 -64.08 -29.31 54.38
C SER A 18 -64.37 -29.25 52.88
N TYR A 19 -65.31 -28.38 52.52
CA TYR A 19 -65.65 -28.01 51.14
C TYR A 19 -64.54 -27.17 50.48
N ALA A 20 -64.27 -27.46 49.22
CA ALA A 20 -63.35 -26.72 48.34
C ALA A 20 -64.05 -25.54 47.64
N PRO A 21 -63.33 -24.46 47.29
CA PRO A 21 -63.75 -23.55 46.22
C PRO A 21 -62.97 -23.79 44.91
N GLU A 22 -63.71 -23.46 43.85
CA GLU A 22 -63.52 -23.62 42.41
C GLU A 22 -62.35 -22.79 41.83
N ALA A 23 -61.53 -23.40 40.97
CA ALA A 23 -60.41 -22.74 40.28
C ALA A 23 -60.82 -22.33 38.86
N THR A 24 -60.79 -21.03 38.58
CA THR A 24 -60.85 -20.48 37.21
C THR A 24 -59.45 -20.54 36.58
N PRO A 25 -59.31 -20.96 35.29
CA PRO A 25 -58.02 -20.88 34.62
C PRO A 25 -57.78 -19.45 34.09
N GLU A 26 -56.75 -18.80 34.60
CA GLU A 26 -56.20 -17.55 34.09
C GLU A 26 -55.47 -17.82 32.76
N VAL A 27 -55.88 -17.15 31.69
CA VAL A 27 -55.31 -17.28 30.35
C VAL A 27 -53.96 -16.55 30.32
N VAL A 28 -52.87 -17.27 30.57
CA VAL A 28 -51.51 -16.72 30.38
C VAL A 28 -51.16 -16.79 28.89
N SER A 29 -51.56 -15.78 28.12
CA SER A 29 -50.95 -15.52 26.81
C SER A 29 -49.65 -14.74 27.03
N ALA A 30 -48.53 -15.45 27.19
CA ALA A 30 -47.21 -14.82 27.15
C ALA A 30 -46.26 -15.74 26.38
N VAL A 31 -46.28 -15.64 25.05
CA VAL A 31 -45.14 -16.05 24.24
C VAL A 31 -44.08 -14.95 24.42
N PRO A 32 -42.89 -15.22 24.95
CA PRO A 32 -41.82 -14.24 24.93
C PRO A 32 -41.32 -14.14 23.49
N THR A 33 -41.78 -13.14 22.73
CA THR A 33 -41.18 -12.75 21.46
C THR A 33 -39.82 -12.16 21.76
N ALA A 34 -38.84 -13.02 21.76
CA ALA A 34 -37.51 -12.63 22.14
C ALA A 34 -36.98 -11.59 21.11
N PRO A 35 -36.48 -10.42 21.56
CA PRO A 35 -36.31 -9.21 20.75
C PRO A 35 -35.18 -9.25 19.71
N TRP A 36 -34.53 -10.41 19.53
CA TRP A 36 -33.38 -10.60 18.64
C TRP A 36 -33.77 -10.68 17.16
N PHE A 37 -35.06 -10.90 16.85
CA PHE A 37 -35.58 -11.01 15.48
C PHE A 37 -36.37 -9.78 15.01
N THR A 38 -35.95 -8.57 15.39
CA THR A 38 -36.52 -7.38 14.76
C THR A 38 -35.90 -7.18 13.38
N SER A 39 -36.68 -6.73 12.39
CA SER A 39 -36.15 -6.49 11.03
C SER A 39 -34.95 -5.54 11.01
N GLN A 40 -34.83 -4.66 12.01
CA GLN A 40 -33.72 -3.73 12.19
C GLN A 40 -32.42 -4.42 12.67
N THR A 41 -32.49 -5.42 13.54
CA THR A 41 -31.29 -6.16 13.95
C THR A 41 -30.73 -6.99 12.80
N LEU A 42 -31.61 -7.54 11.96
CA LEU A 42 -31.21 -8.30 10.77
C LEU A 42 -30.53 -7.44 9.71
N THR A 43 -30.99 -6.19 9.49
CA THR A 43 -30.34 -5.28 8.53
C THR A 43 -29.00 -4.75 9.03
N ILE A 44 -28.87 -4.46 10.32
CA ILE A 44 -27.60 -4.04 10.92
C ILE A 44 -26.60 -5.21 10.92
N ALA A 45 -27.05 -6.43 11.24
CA ALA A 45 -26.22 -7.63 11.19
C ALA A 45 -25.76 -7.96 9.76
N SER A 46 -26.63 -7.84 8.76
CA SER A 46 -26.24 -8.09 7.37
C SER A 46 -25.28 -7.03 6.82
N LEU A 47 -25.47 -5.76 7.17
CA LEU A 47 -24.57 -4.67 6.76
C LEU A 47 -23.18 -4.83 7.42
N SER A 48 -23.14 -5.12 8.72
CA SER A 48 -21.87 -5.36 9.43
C SER A 48 -21.12 -6.58 8.90
N LEU A 49 -21.82 -7.67 8.60
CA LEU A 49 -21.23 -8.84 7.95
C LEU A 49 -20.73 -8.51 6.54
N ALA A 50 -21.48 -7.75 5.74
CA ALA A 50 -21.07 -7.34 4.41
C ALA A 50 -19.80 -6.47 4.44
N VAL A 51 -19.71 -5.51 5.37
CA VAL A 51 -18.52 -4.67 5.56
C VAL A 51 -17.33 -5.51 6.03
N ALA A 52 -17.54 -6.44 6.96
CA ALA A 52 -16.49 -7.36 7.43
C ALA A 52 -16.00 -8.27 6.29
N CYS A 53 -16.91 -8.86 5.51
CA CYS A 53 -16.57 -9.67 4.35
C CYS A 53 -15.82 -8.85 3.30
N LEU A 54 -16.25 -7.61 3.01
CA LEU A 54 -15.55 -6.73 2.09
C LEU A 54 -14.14 -6.38 2.60
N ALA A 55 -14.00 -6.06 3.88
CA ALA A 55 -12.69 -5.81 4.50
C ALA A 55 -11.79 -7.05 4.43
N ILE A 56 -12.32 -8.24 4.75
CA ILE A 56 -11.60 -9.51 4.63
C ILE A 56 -11.21 -9.77 3.17
N LEU A 57 -12.09 -9.53 2.22
CA LEU A 57 -11.84 -9.76 0.80
C LEU A 57 -10.77 -8.79 0.27
N ILE A 58 -10.81 -7.52 0.67
CA ILE A 58 -9.76 -6.52 0.39
C ILE A 58 -8.43 -6.95 1.03
N LEU A 59 -8.43 -7.45 2.26
CA LEU A 59 -7.23 -7.94 2.92
C LEU A 59 -6.67 -9.18 2.22
N PHE A 60 -7.54 -10.11 1.77
CA PHE A 60 -7.14 -11.31 1.05
C PHE A 60 -6.62 -11.00 -0.37
N THR A 61 -7.24 -10.07 -1.11
CA THR A 61 -6.75 -9.64 -2.42
C THR A 61 -5.42 -8.90 -2.30
N ARG A 62 -5.26 -8.02 -1.29
CA ARG A 62 -3.97 -7.39 -0.96
C ARG A 62 -2.89 -8.41 -0.61
N ARG A 63 -3.25 -9.48 0.10
CA ARG A 63 -2.30 -10.52 0.54
C ARG A 63 -1.87 -11.47 -0.59
N LYS A 64 -2.73 -11.71 -1.59
CA LYS A 64 -2.46 -12.64 -2.69
C LYS A 64 -1.51 -12.07 -3.76
N SER A 65 -1.40 -10.74 -3.86
CA SER A 65 -0.40 -10.06 -4.70
C SER A 65 1.05 -10.23 -4.20
N ARG A 66 1.24 -10.76 -2.98
CA ARG A 66 2.52 -10.73 -2.26
C ARG A 66 3.55 -11.81 -2.65
N ALA A 67 3.26 -12.65 -3.66
CA ALA A 67 4.08 -13.84 -3.95
C ALA A 67 4.47 -13.99 -5.43
N LYS A 68 5.55 -13.29 -5.82
CA LYS A 68 6.75 -13.86 -6.47
C LYS A 68 7.79 -12.74 -6.63
N GLY A 69 9.01 -12.98 -6.16
CA GLY A 69 10.14 -12.04 -6.21
C GLY A 69 10.46 -11.42 -4.84
N ASN A 70 11.75 -11.31 -4.52
CA ASN A 70 12.28 -10.52 -3.38
C ASN A 70 13.07 -9.31 -3.90
N LEU A 71 12.77 -8.85 -5.11
CA LEU A 71 13.56 -7.87 -5.85
C LEU A 71 12.93 -6.48 -5.76
N LEU A 72 13.69 -5.49 -5.29
CA LEU A 72 13.37 -4.07 -5.30
C LEU A 72 14.28 -3.35 -6.29
N LEU A 73 13.70 -2.71 -7.30
CA LEU A 73 14.46 -1.90 -8.26
C LEU A 73 14.49 -0.45 -7.81
N LEU A 74 15.70 0.10 -7.65
CA LEU A 74 15.91 1.55 -7.51
C LEU A 74 16.16 2.13 -8.89
N VAL A 75 15.19 2.92 -9.37
CA VAL A 75 15.22 3.56 -10.70
C VAL A 75 15.02 5.05 -10.55
N GLY A 76 15.35 5.84 -11.58
CA GLY A 76 15.17 7.29 -11.57
C GLY A 76 16.32 8.06 -12.21
N PRO A 77 16.17 9.39 -12.39
CA PRO A 77 17.15 10.25 -13.05
C PRO A 77 18.56 10.17 -12.43
N PRO A 78 19.61 10.56 -13.19
CA PRO A 78 20.95 10.68 -12.63
C PRO A 78 20.94 11.68 -11.45
N ASP A 79 21.85 11.47 -10.50
CA ASP A 79 22.02 12.31 -9.30
C ASP A 79 20.81 12.37 -8.34
N ALA A 80 19.78 11.54 -8.55
CA ALA A 80 18.62 11.47 -7.66
C ALA A 80 18.94 10.96 -6.25
N GLY A 81 20.08 10.29 -6.06
CA GLY A 81 20.49 9.71 -4.77
C GLY A 81 20.27 8.20 -4.64
N LYS A 82 19.99 7.47 -5.73
CA LYS A 82 19.76 6.01 -5.73
C LYS A 82 20.87 5.22 -5.03
N THR A 83 22.11 5.45 -5.42
CA THR A 83 23.29 4.78 -4.86
C THR A 83 23.56 5.19 -3.42
N ALA A 84 23.24 6.43 -3.04
CA ALA A 84 23.34 6.89 -1.66
C ALA A 84 22.31 6.17 -0.77
N ILE A 85 21.06 6.03 -1.23
CA ILE A 85 20.03 5.24 -0.54
C ILE A 85 20.49 3.79 -0.39
N LEU A 86 20.95 3.15 -1.47
CA LEU A 86 21.43 1.77 -1.44
C LEU A 86 22.58 1.59 -0.43
N SER A 87 23.59 2.48 -0.48
CA SER A 87 24.73 2.42 0.43
C SER A 87 24.31 2.58 1.89
N THR A 88 23.36 3.48 2.15
CA THR A 88 22.81 3.70 3.50
C THR A 88 22.04 2.49 4.00
N LEU A 89 21.25 1.85 3.13
CA LEU A 89 20.48 0.65 3.49
C LEU A 89 21.38 -0.56 3.76
N VAL A 90 22.48 -0.71 3.03
CA VAL A 90 23.39 -1.88 3.14
C VAL A 90 24.43 -1.70 4.24
N TYR A 91 25.06 -0.52 4.31
CA TYR A 91 26.22 -0.28 5.17
C TYR A 91 25.89 0.59 6.40
N ASN A 92 24.64 1.05 6.56
CA ASN A 92 24.25 2.06 7.55
C ASN A 92 25.09 3.35 7.47
N GLN A 93 25.71 3.60 6.31
CA GLN A 93 26.60 4.72 6.07
C GLN A 93 26.43 5.27 4.65
N THR A 94 26.65 6.57 4.53
CA THR A 94 26.35 7.36 3.34
C THR A 94 27.65 7.68 2.62
N LEU A 95 28.12 6.75 1.79
CA LEU A 95 29.39 6.95 1.08
C LEU A 95 29.26 8.05 0.00
N PRO A 96 30.32 8.83 -0.26
CA PRO A 96 30.36 9.71 -1.43
C PRO A 96 30.15 8.86 -2.70
N THR A 97 29.12 9.17 -3.47
CA THR A 97 28.74 8.40 -4.68
C THR A 97 28.90 9.24 -5.93
N HIS A 98 29.33 8.59 -7.01
CA HIS A 98 29.32 9.14 -8.37
C HIS A 98 28.24 8.42 -9.19
N THR A 99 27.96 8.90 -10.40
CA THR A 99 26.98 8.28 -11.29
C THR A 99 27.33 6.81 -11.58
N SER A 100 26.43 5.88 -11.22
CA SER A 100 26.61 4.45 -11.48
C SER A 100 26.74 4.19 -12.99
N LEU A 101 27.79 3.47 -13.39
CA LEU A 101 28.02 3.02 -14.78
C LEU A 101 27.58 1.57 -15.01
N GLN A 102 27.31 0.82 -13.93
CA GLN A 102 26.87 -0.57 -13.94
C GLN A 102 25.81 -0.79 -12.86
N THR A 103 24.87 -1.70 -13.12
CA THR A 103 23.85 -2.11 -12.14
C THR A 103 24.49 -2.74 -10.91
N ASN A 104 24.10 -2.27 -9.72
CA ASN A 104 24.60 -2.77 -8.44
C ASN A 104 23.49 -3.57 -7.72
N THR A 105 23.78 -4.82 -7.38
CA THR A 105 22.86 -5.70 -6.65
C THR A 105 23.38 -5.91 -5.24
N SER A 106 22.56 -5.61 -4.24
CA SER A 106 22.89 -5.84 -2.83
C SER A 106 21.75 -6.53 -2.10
N THR A 107 22.06 -7.39 -1.13
CA THR A 107 21.06 -8.02 -0.28
C THR A 107 20.92 -7.21 1.02
N VAL A 108 19.69 -6.77 1.30
CA VAL A 108 19.32 -6.08 2.53
C VAL A 108 18.52 -7.04 3.40
N SER A 109 19.03 -7.32 4.60
CA SER A 109 18.34 -8.14 5.60
C SER A 109 17.34 -7.27 6.35
N LEU A 110 16.06 -7.62 6.25
CA LEU A 110 14.96 -6.91 6.93
C LEU A 110 14.83 -7.44 8.38
N PRO A 111 15.11 -6.62 9.41
CA PRO A 111 15.18 -7.08 10.79
C PRO A 111 13.86 -7.64 11.32
N GLU A 112 12.72 -6.98 11.01
CA GLU A 112 11.43 -7.38 11.57
C GLU A 112 10.89 -8.67 10.94
N THR A 113 11.06 -8.81 9.62
CA THR A 113 10.51 -9.96 8.86
C THR A 113 11.50 -11.13 8.75
N LYS A 114 12.78 -10.92 9.10
CA LYS A 114 13.90 -11.86 8.92
C LYS A 114 14.03 -12.36 7.47
N LYS A 115 13.54 -11.59 6.51
CA LYS A 115 13.63 -11.87 5.08
C LYS A 115 14.80 -11.11 4.47
N ASN A 116 15.35 -11.69 3.41
CA ASN A 116 16.36 -11.03 2.58
C ASN A 116 15.66 -10.40 1.37
N LEU A 117 15.81 -9.10 1.22
CA LEU A 117 15.37 -8.35 0.05
C LEU A 117 16.58 -8.04 -0.83
N ILE A 118 16.48 -8.34 -2.12
CA ILE A 118 17.50 -8.00 -3.11
C ILE A 118 17.16 -6.61 -3.64
N VAL A 119 18.06 -5.65 -3.44
CA VAL A 119 17.90 -4.28 -3.94
C VAL A 119 18.87 -4.08 -5.09
N VAL A 120 18.35 -3.60 -6.22
CA VAL A 120 19.13 -3.38 -7.44
C VAL A 120 19.10 -1.90 -7.81
N ASP A 121 20.26 -1.25 -7.78
CA ASP A 121 20.45 0.14 -8.25
C ASP A 121 20.70 0.13 -9.77
N ILE A 122 19.70 0.62 -10.51
CA ILE A 122 19.76 0.75 -11.97
C ILE A 122 20.31 2.14 -12.33
N PRO A 123 21.37 2.22 -13.15
CA PRO A 123 21.90 3.48 -13.62
C PRO A 123 20.86 4.40 -14.27
N GLY A 124 20.85 5.67 -13.88
CA GLY A 124 19.86 6.65 -14.37
C GLY A 124 20.21 7.30 -15.71
N HIS A 125 21.39 7.02 -16.28
CA HIS A 125 21.85 7.68 -17.50
C HIS A 125 21.08 7.14 -18.73
N PRO A 126 20.59 7.99 -19.65
CA PRO A 126 19.71 7.55 -20.75
C PRO A 126 20.23 6.38 -21.59
N ARG A 127 21.55 6.25 -21.77
CA ARG A 127 22.18 5.15 -22.52
C ARG A 127 22.08 3.76 -21.86
N ILE A 128 21.86 3.71 -20.54
CA ILE A 128 21.96 2.47 -19.75
C ILE A 128 20.75 2.25 -18.85
N ARG A 129 19.75 3.14 -18.90
CA ARG A 129 18.51 3.02 -18.11
C ARG A 129 17.62 1.86 -18.59
N ASP A 130 17.79 1.40 -19.83
CA ASP A 130 17.01 0.30 -20.41
C ASP A 130 17.30 -1.06 -19.74
N GLN A 131 18.38 -1.16 -18.94
CA GLN A 131 18.67 -2.32 -18.10
C GLN A 131 17.52 -2.64 -17.13
N VAL A 132 16.62 -1.68 -16.85
CA VAL A 132 15.41 -1.94 -16.06
C VAL A 132 14.56 -3.08 -16.66
N ASN A 133 14.52 -3.22 -17.98
CA ASN A 133 13.71 -4.23 -18.68
C ASN A 133 14.20 -5.66 -18.40
N GLU A 134 15.47 -5.84 -18.03
CA GLU A 134 16.03 -7.14 -17.67
C GLU A 134 15.54 -7.61 -16.29
N PHE A 135 15.24 -6.67 -15.38
CA PHE A 135 14.90 -6.98 -13.99
C PHE A 135 13.41 -6.76 -13.66
N ILE A 136 12.67 -6.00 -14.48
CA ILE A 136 11.27 -5.65 -14.20
C ILE A 136 10.34 -6.87 -14.15
N GLY A 137 10.67 -7.94 -14.89
CA GLY A 137 9.95 -9.22 -14.87
C GLY A 137 10.02 -9.95 -13.52
N ASP A 138 11.11 -9.77 -12.77
CA ASP A 138 11.33 -10.40 -11.47
C ASP A 138 11.09 -9.45 -10.29
N ALA A 139 10.82 -8.18 -10.59
CA ALA A 139 10.63 -7.12 -9.60
C ALA A 139 9.34 -7.35 -8.80
N LYS A 140 9.48 -7.34 -7.48
CA LYS A 140 8.31 -7.26 -6.59
C LYS A 140 7.83 -5.82 -6.46
N ALA A 141 8.78 -4.89 -6.41
CA ALA A 141 8.49 -3.47 -6.31
C ALA A 141 9.56 -2.63 -7.02
N ILE A 142 9.15 -1.43 -7.40
CA ILE A 142 9.99 -0.44 -8.08
C ILE A 142 9.92 0.84 -7.26
N ALA A 143 11.06 1.33 -6.79
CA ALA A 143 11.19 2.63 -6.17
C ALA A 143 11.82 3.62 -7.16
N PHE A 144 11.00 4.53 -7.68
CA PHE A 144 11.41 5.62 -8.55
C PHE A 144 11.88 6.83 -7.72
N VAL A 145 13.18 7.02 -7.65
CA VAL A 145 13.85 8.05 -6.84
C VAL A 145 13.91 9.37 -7.58
N VAL A 146 13.40 10.44 -6.97
CA VAL A 146 13.34 11.79 -7.51
C VAL A 146 13.98 12.76 -6.54
N ASP A 147 14.90 13.60 -7.03
CA ASP A 147 15.43 14.70 -6.25
C ASP A 147 14.38 15.83 -6.11
N ALA A 148 13.80 15.96 -4.93
CA ALA A 148 12.75 16.92 -4.65
C ALA A 148 13.24 18.38 -4.67
N SER A 149 14.55 18.62 -4.49
CA SER A 149 15.15 19.95 -4.54
C SER A 149 15.27 20.48 -5.97
N THR A 150 15.53 19.60 -6.94
CA THR A 150 15.77 19.97 -8.34
C THR A 150 14.59 19.66 -9.29
N VAL A 151 13.55 18.95 -8.82
CA VAL A 151 12.41 18.53 -9.65
C VAL A 151 11.69 19.67 -10.38
N SER A 152 11.69 20.91 -9.87
CA SER A 152 11.10 22.05 -10.61
C SER A 152 11.86 22.44 -11.86
N ARG A 153 13.17 22.18 -11.92
CA ARG A 153 14.01 22.47 -13.09
C ARG A 153 14.06 21.26 -14.03
N ASN A 154 14.16 20.07 -13.44
CA ASN A 154 14.38 18.83 -14.18
C ASN A 154 13.08 18.08 -14.48
N GLY A 155 11.92 18.60 -14.07
CA GLY A 155 10.61 17.96 -14.14
C GLY A 155 10.29 17.27 -15.48
N PRO A 156 10.49 17.91 -16.64
CA PRO A 156 10.25 17.28 -17.93
C PRO A 156 11.08 16.01 -18.17
N ALA A 157 12.38 16.05 -17.85
CA ALA A 157 13.28 14.90 -18.01
C ALA A 157 12.98 13.78 -17.00
N VAL A 158 12.60 14.14 -15.76
CA VAL A 158 12.17 13.17 -14.75
C VAL A 158 10.86 12.49 -15.18
N ALA A 159 9.90 13.25 -15.69
CA ALA A 159 8.62 12.74 -16.16
C ALA A 159 8.78 11.86 -17.41
N GLU A 160 9.71 12.18 -18.31
CA GLU A 160 10.07 11.31 -19.43
C GLU A 160 10.55 9.94 -18.95
N HIS A 161 11.50 9.93 -18.01
CA HIS A 161 12.00 8.67 -17.48
C HIS A 161 10.88 7.90 -16.75
N LEU A 162 10.04 8.59 -15.96
CA LEU A 162 8.90 7.95 -15.31
C LEU A 162 7.92 7.36 -16.32
N HIS A 163 7.60 8.06 -17.42
CA HIS A 163 6.73 7.53 -18.48
C HIS A 163 7.29 6.24 -19.09
N VAL A 164 8.61 6.14 -19.31
CA VAL A 164 9.24 4.89 -19.76
C VAL A 164 8.99 3.75 -18.75
N ILE A 165 9.10 4.03 -17.44
CA ILE A 165 8.83 3.03 -16.39
C ILE A 165 7.35 2.66 -16.33
N LEU A 166 6.43 3.63 -16.44
CA LEU A 166 4.98 3.37 -16.46
C LEU A 166 4.60 2.51 -17.67
N ASN A 167 5.16 2.80 -18.85
CA ASN A 167 4.98 2.00 -20.05
C ASN A 167 5.55 0.58 -19.88
N ALA A 168 6.74 0.46 -19.30
CA ALA A 168 7.36 -0.85 -19.02
C ALA A 168 6.49 -1.69 -18.05
N LEU A 169 5.87 -1.05 -17.05
CA LEU A 169 4.93 -1.70 -16.14
C LEU A 169 3.65 -2.16 -16.86
N THR A 170 3.04 -1.30 -17.67
CA THR A 170 1.79 -1.65 -18.38
C THR A 170 1.98 -2.63 -19.53
N SER A 171 3.21 -2.77 -20.04
CA SER A 171 3.55 -3.74 -21.09
C SER A 171 3.92 -5.12 -20.55
N LEU A 172 3.94 -5.32 -19.22
CA LEU A 172 4.14 -6.64 -18.63
C LEU A 172 2.99 -7.59 -19.02
N PRO A 173 3.27 -8.90 -19.20
CA PRO A 173 2.24 -9.87 -19.54
C PRO A 173 1.10 -9.91 -18.50
N PRO A 174 -0.18 -10.02 -18.90
CA PRO A 174 -1.31 -10.08 -17.96
C PRO A 174 -1.27 -11.25 -16.96
N SER A 175 -0.46 -12.27 -17.26
CA SER A 175 -0.21 -13.41 -16.37
C SER A 175 0.71 -13.08 -15.19
N GLN A 176 1.41 -11.95 -15.25
CA GLN A 176 2.36 -11.51 -14.24
C GLN A 176 1.70 -10.52 -13.28
N VAL A 177 2.04 -10.63 -11.98
CA VAL A 177 1.63 -9.63 -11.00
C VAL A 177 2.44 -8.36 -11.23
N LEU A 178 1.73 -7.23 -11.36
CA LEU A 178 2.36 -5.92 -11.52
C LEU A 178 3.17 -5.56 -10.26
N PRO A 179 4.45 -5.17 -10.40
CA PRO A 179 5.25 -4.67 -9.29
C PRO A 179 4.62 -3.44 -8.64
N SER A 180 4.72 -3.31 -7.32
CA SER A 180 4.28 -2.09 -6.64
C SER A 180 5.18 -0.91 -7.00
N LEU A 181 4.60 0.23 -7.39
CA LEU A 181 5.34 1.44 -7.74
C LEU A 181 5.36 2.44 -6.57
N LEU A 182 6.56 2.78 -6.12
CA LEU A 182 6.82 3.80 -5.10
C LEU A 182 7.58 4.96 -5.73
N ILE A 183 7.09 6.19 -5.58
CA ILE A 183 7.81 7.41 -5.92
C ILE A 183 8.47 7.96 -4.66
N LEU A 184 9.79 7.96 -4.66
CA LEU A 184 10.62 8.47 -3.56
C LEU A 184 11.01 9.91 -3.82
N ALA A 185 10.42 10.85 -3.08
CA ALA A 185 10.83 12.25 -3.03
C ALA A 185 12.07 12.37 -2.12
N HIS A 186 13.25 12.20 -2.71
CA HIS A 186 14.53 12.20 -2.03
C HIS A 186 15.13 13.60 -1.87
N LYS A 187 16.11 13.71 -0.96
CA LYS A 187 16.77 14.97 -0.54
C LYS A 187 15.77 15.98 0.04
N SER A 188 14.79 15.50 0.81
CA SER A 188 13.78 16.36 1.44
C SER A 188 14.40 17.33 2.45
N ASP A 189 15.55 16.99 3.04
CA ASP A 189 16.35 17.82 3.94
C ASP A 189 16.81 19.15 3.29
N LEU A 190 16.96 19.18 1.97
CA LEU A 190 17.32 20.40 1.23
C LEU A 190 16.13 21.35 1.05
N LEU A 191 14.91 20.90 1.34
CA LEU A 191 13.71 21.72 1.29
C LEU A 191 13.49 22.38 2.65
N LYS A 192 13.37 23.71 2.64
CA LYS A 192 13.01 24.46 3.84
C LYS A 192 11.49 24.42 3.99
N PRO A 193 10.94 23.77 5.03
CA PRO A 193 9.51 23.88 5.31
C PRO A 193 9.16 25.36 5.53
N GLY A 194 8.02 25.79 4.99
CA GLY A 194 7.53 27.16 5.20
C GLY A 194 7.15 27.40 6.66
N THR A 195 6.65 28.60 6.97
CA THR A 195 6.23 28.99 8.33
C THR A 195 4.96 28.27 8.84
N ALA A 196 4.42 27.32 8.07
CA ALA A 196 3.24 26.55 8.45
C ALA A 196 3.62 25.47 9.47
N ALA A 197 3.05 25.54 10.67
CA ALA A 197 3.40 24.73 11.83
C ALA A 197 3.22 23.20 11.67
N SER A 198 2.62 22.72 10.57
CA SER A 198 2.32 21.29 10.33
C SER A 198 3.04 20.69 9.11
N ALA A 199 3.81 21.46 8.35
CA ALA A 199 4.45 20.96 7.13
C ALA A 199 5.86 20.43 7.44
N THR A 200 6.04 19.11 7.38
CA THR A 200 7.38 18.49 7.42
C THR A 200 8.10 18.67 6.08
N SER A 201 9.43 18.61 6.08
CA SER A 201 10.23 18.70 4.84
C SER A 201 9.86 17.58 3.84
N GLU A 202 9.54 16.41 4.37
CA GLU A 202 9.16 15.19 3.67
C GLU A 202 7.79 15.34 3.01
N SER A 203 6.79 15.87 3.73
CA SER A 203 5.45 16.12 3.18
C SER A 203 5.47 17.21 2.10
N LEU A 204 6.30 18.25 2.27
CA LEU A 204 6.52 19.25 1.22
C LEU A 204 7.16 18.60 -0.01
N ALA A 205 8.21 17.78 0.17
CA ALA A 205 8.88 17.06 -0.91
C ALA A 205 7.90 16.20 -1.72
N ILE A 206 7.07 15.41 -1.03
CA ILE A 206 6.04 14.56 -1.64
C ILE A 206 5.08 15.39 -2.49
N ASN A 207 4.49 16.45 -1.92
CA ASN A 207 3.52 17.29 -2.63
C ASN A 207 4.15 17.95 -3.86
N ARG A 208 5.37 18.48 -3.73
CA ARG A 208 6.11 19.11 -4.82
C ARG A 208 6.37 18.14 -5.96
N VAL A 209 6.88 16.96 -5.66
CA VAL A 209 7.16 15.91 -6.65
C VAL A 209 5.87 15.45 -7.32
N LYS A 210 4.82 15.13 -6.55
CA LYS A 210 3.51 14.70 -7.08
C LYS A 210 2.94 15.72 -8.07
N THR A 211 2.77 16.97 -7.64
CA THR A 211 2.18 18.03 -8.49
C THR A 211 2.99 18.30 -9.76
N ILE A 212 4.33 18.27 -9.68
CA ILE A 212 5.17 18.51 -10.85
C ILE A 212 5.09 17.35 -11.84
N LEU A 213 5.16 16.11 -11.36
CA LEU A 213 5.10 14.93 -12.21
C LEU A 213 3.72 14.78 -12.86
N GLU A 214 2.62 14.96 -12.11
CA GLU A 214 1.26 14.92 -12.68
C GLU A 214 1.11 15.93 -13.82
N ARG A 215 1.57 17.17 -13.60
CA ARG A 215 1.53 18.23 -14.61
C ARG A 215 2.38 17.92 -15.85
N GLU A 216 3.60 17.39 -15.68
CA GLU A 216 4.46 17.08 -16.83
C GLU A 216 4.02 15.81 -17.58
N LEU A 217 3.52 14.79 -16.87
CA LEU A 217 2.93 13.59 -17.48
C LEU A 217 1.64 13.92 -18.24
N GLU A 218 0.79 14.81 -17.72
CA GLU A 218 -0.39 15.28 -18.43
C GLU A 218 -0.02 15.99 -19.74
N LYS A 219 1.00 16.85 -19.74
CA LYS A 219 1.47 17.48 -20.98
C LYS A 219 1.93 16.44 -22.00
N ARG A 220 2.61 15.37 -21.57
CA ARG A 220 3.05 14.29 -22.46
C ARG A 220 1.85 13.51 -23.02
N ARG A 221 0.86 13.19 -22.18
CA ARG A 221 -0.38 12.53 -22.58
C ARG A 221 -1.14 13.36 -23.62
N VAL A 222 -1.27 14.67 -23.39
CA VAL A 222 -1.90 15.60 -24.35
C VAL A 222 -1.08 15.73 -25.63
N ALA A 223 0.25 15.78 -25.55
CA ALA A 223 1.10 15.85 -26.73
C ALA A 223 0.99 14.59 -27.62
N GLN A 224 0.85 13.40 -27.03
CA GLN A 224 0.63 12.16 -27.78
C GLN A 224 -0.77 12.08 -28.39
N THR A 225 -1.81 12.41 -27.61
CA THR A 225 -3.20 12.38 -28.10
C THR A 225 -3.54 13.51 -29.08
N GLY A 226 -2.92 14.69 -28.93
CA GLY A 226 -3.12 15.86 -29.77
C GLY A 226 -2.22 15.93 -31.01
N GLY A 227 -1.21 15.07 -31.11
CA GLY A 227 -0.28 14.98 -32.25
C GLY A 227 -0.83 14.22 -33.47
N VAL A 228 -1.99 13.55 -33.34
CA VAL A 228 -2.60 12.70 -34.39
C VAL A 228 -3.26 13.53 -35.53
N GLY A 229 -2.99 14.84 -35.60
CA GLY A 229 -3.65 15.76 -36.55
C GLY A 229 -2.80 16.27 -37.72
N VAL A 230 -1.53 15.86 -37.87
CA VAL A 230 -0.69 16.26 -39.01
C VAL A 230 -0.02 15.02 -39.58
N GLU A 231 -0.63 14.46 -40.63
CA GLU A 231 0.07 13.60 -41.59
C GLU A 231 1.26 14.39 -42.17
N GLY A 232 2.46 14.08 -41.68
CA GLY A 232 3.73 14.63 -42.15
C GLY A 232 4.60 13.48 -42.66
N LEU A 233 4.51 13.25 -43.96
CA LEU A 233 5.29 12.36 -44.80
C LEU A 233 6.73 12.09 -44.33
N GLY A 234 7.05 10.81 -44.10
CA GLY A 234 8.36 10.22 -44.39
C GLY A 234 9.51 10.52 -43.43
N GLU A 235 9.57 9.80 -42.32
CA GLU A 235 10.83 9.31 -41.75
C GLU A 235 10.50 8.08 -40.89
N GLU A 236 11.09 6.92 -41.19
CA GLU A 236 11.04 5.73 -40.31
C GLU A 236 11.84 6.03 -39.04
N GLY A 237 11.30 6.89 -38.17
CA GLY A 237 11.68 6.95 -36.77
C GLY A 237 10.57 6.24 -36.00
N GLU A 238 10.93 5.30 -35.12
CA GLU A 238 10.03 4.61 -34.20
C GLU A 238 9.25 5.62 -33.34
N GLY A 239 8.15 6.15 -33.89
CA GLY A 239 7.07 6.74 -33.13
C GLY A 239 6.31 5.61 -32.45
N THR A 240 6.96 4.82 -31.59
CA THR A 240 6.26 3.90 -30.70
C THR A 240 5.26 4.73 -29.91
N GLU A 241 3.97 4.51 -30.14
CA GLU A 241 2.90 4.93 -29.26
C GLU A 241 3.19 4.38 -27.86
N MET A 242 3.95 5.16 -27.08
CA MET A 242 4.42 4.74 -25.78
C MET A 242 3.22 4.85 -24.83
N GLY A 243 2.62 3.70 -24.50
CA GLY A 243 1.46 3.59 -23.62
C GLY A 243 1.76 3.93 -22.17
N GLY A 244 0.86 3.55 -21.26
CA GLY A 244 1.09 3.64 -19.82
C GLY A 244 0.74 4.98 -19.18
N LEU A 245 0.08 5.90 -19.89
CA LEU A 245 -0.51 7.13 -19.32
C LEU A 245 -2.05 7.10 -19.30
N GLU A 246 -2.62 5.90 -19.41
CA GLU A 246 -4.06 5.67 -19.38
C GLU A 246 -4.61 5.90 -17.98
N CYS A 247 -5.72 6.64 -17.90
CA CYS A 247 -6.42 6.91 -16.65
C CYS A 247 -7.86 6.44 -16.74
N SER A 248 -8.36 5.84 -15.65
CA SER A 248 -9.73 5.37 -15.53
C SER A 248 -10.66 6.59 -15.37
N GLY A 249 -11.07 7.18 -16.49
CA GLY A 249 -12.00 8.31 -16.52
C GLY A 249 -11.95 9.07 -17.85
N GLU A 250 -13.11 9.28 -18.48
CA GLU A 250 -13.21 9.76 -19.86
C GLU A 250 -12.67 11.18 -20.13
N LYS A 251 -12.50 12.05 -19.11
CA LYS A 251 -12.15 13.48 -19.31
C LYS A 251 -11.36 14.13 -18.16
N GLY A 252 -10.49 13.38 -17.49
CA GLY A 252 -9.64 13.91 -16.41
C GLY A 252 -8.23 14.28 -16.89
N ALA A 253 -7.59 15.26 -16.25
CA ALA A 253 -6.14 15.41 -16.31
C ALA A 253 -5.47 14.22 -15.62
N PHE A 254 -4.29 13.81 -16.07
CA PHE A 254 -3.52 12.72 -15.49
C PHE A 254 -3.32 12.94 -13.98
N ARG A 255 -3.68 11.92 -13.21
CA ARG A 255 -3.43 11.83 -11.77
C ARG A 255 -2.99 10.42 -11.44
N PHE A 256 -2.04 10.29 -10.51
CA PHE A 256 -1.55 8.97 -10.10
C PHE A 256 -2.64 8.10 -9.47
N GLU A 257 -3.63 8.71 -8.82
CA GLU A 257 -4.78 8.01 -8.23
C GLU A 257 -5.74 7.42 -9.26
N ALA A 258 -5.75 7.97 -10.47
CA ALA A 258 -6.61 7.53 -11.56
C ALA A 258 -5.84 6.69 -12.60
N TRP A 259 -4.56 6.40 -12.37
CA TRP A 259 -3.74 5.64 -13.32
C TRP A 259 -4.16 4.17 -13.35
N GLU A 260 -4.37 3.63 -14.55
CA GLU A 260 -4.88 2.26 -14.72
C GLU A 260 -3.82 1.18 -14.45
N GLY A 261 -2.54 1.54 -14.49
CA GLY A 261 -1.42 0.60 -14.30
C GLY A 261 -1.16 0.17 -12.84
N GLY A 262 -1.92 0.68 -11.86
CA GLY A 262 -1.86 0.21 -10.48
C GLY A 262 -1.78 1.32 -9.43
N GLU A 263 -1.61 0.93 -8.17
CA GLU A 263 -1.47 1.86 -7.05
C GLU A 263 -0.04 2.43 -7.00
N VAL A 264 0.06 3.77 -6.94
CA VAL A 264 1.33 4.49 -6.79
C VAL A 264 1.41 5.11 -5.40
N GLN A 265 2.46 4.79 -4.66
CA GLN A 265 2.72 5.35 -3.34
C GLN A 265 3.78 6.44 -3.39
N PHE A 266 3.75 7.38 -2.44
CA PHE A 266 4.73 8.46 -2.34
C PHE A 266 5.33 8.50 -0.95
N LEU A 267 6.66 8.57 -0.85
CA LEU A 267 7.38 8.74 0.41
C LEU A 267 8.46 9.81 0.28
N GLY A 268 8.66 10.60 1.34
CA GLY A 268 9.73 11.57 1.46
C GLY A 268 10.91 10.94 2.18
N THR A 269 12.13 11.12 1.66
CA THR A 269 13.34 10.55 2.25
C THR A 269 14.51 11.53 2.17
N TRP A 270 15.46 11.38 3.09
CA TRP A 270 16.71 12.11 3.05
C TRP A 270 17.85 11.29 3.64
N VAL A 271 19.06 11.64 3.24
CA VAL A 271 20.30 10.99 3.67
C VAL A 271 21.35 12.09 3.83
N LYS A 272 22.03 12.17 4.99
CA LYS A 272 23.12 13.12 5.20
C LYS A 272 24.35 12.68 4.40
N VAL A 273 24.80 13.51 3.47
CA VAL A 273 26.03 13.25 2.68
C VAL A 273 27.10 14.24 3.12
N GLY A 274 28.20 13.79 3.74
CA GLY A 274 29.26 14.69 4.22
C GLY A 274 30.55 14.00 4.65
N ARG A 275 31.68 14.71 4.48
CA ARG A 275 33.02 14.28 4.94
C ARG A 275 33.12 14.65 6.44
N GLY A 276 32.95 13.66 7.33
CA GLY A 276 32.93 13.86 8.78
C GLY A 276 31.65 13.41 9.48
N VAL A 277 30.82 12.59 8.83
CA VAL A 277 29.75 11.86 9.52
C VAL A 277 30.43 10.88 10.49
N ASP A 278 30.40 11.19 11.79
CA ASP A 278 30.81 10.25 12.83
C ASP A 278 30.06 8.93 12.61
N GLU A 279 30.77 7.81 12.63
CA GLU A 279 30.21 6.44 12.50
C GLU A 279 29.08 6.14 13.50
N LYS A 280 28.89 7.00 14.51
CA LYS A 280 27.84 6.93 15.54
C LYS A 280 26.60 7.78 15.28
N SER A 281 26.60 8.68 14.30
CA SER A 281 25.44 9.52 13.97
C SER A 281 24.59 8.87 12.87
N THR A 282 23.87 7.81 13.23
CA THR A 282 22.99 7.01 12.36
C THR A 282 21.66 7.71 12.05
N GLU A 283 21.64 9.04 12.04
CA GLU A 283 20.41 9.80 11.79
C GLU A 283 20.19 9.93 10.28
N ASP A 284 19.29 9.11 9.75
CA ASP A 284 18.81 9.18 8.37
C ASP A 284 17.27 9.31 8.32
N GLY A 285 16.76 9.78 7.18
CA GLY A 285 15.34 9.89 6.91
C GLY A 285 14.77 8.67 6.18
N LEU A 286 15.34 7.47 6.36
CA LEU A 286 14.95 6.26 5.63
C LEU A 286 14.04 5.32 6.44
N SER A 287 13.67 5.67 7.68
CA SER A 287 12.81 4.85 8.55
C SER A 287 11.50 4.44 7.86
N VAL A 288 10.81 5.39 7.23
CA VAL A 288 9.54 5.14 6.52
C VAL A 288 9.75 4.25 5.29
N LEU A 289 10.88 4.40 4.59
CA LEU A 289 11.25 3.52 3.49
C LEU A 289 11.52 2.09 3.99
N ARG A 290 12.23 1.92 5.11
CA ARG A 290 12.50 0.60 5.70
C ARG A 290 11.20 -0.11 6.07
N GLN A 291 10.28 0.60 6.74
CA GLN A 291 8.96 0.07 7.06
C GLN A 291 8.18 -0.34 5.81
N TRP A 292 8.19 0.51 4.77
CA TRP A 292 7.55 0.17 3.50
C TRP A 292 8.18 -1.06 2.83
N MET A 293 9.51 -1.22 2.90
CA MET A 293 10.21 -2.40 2.39
C MET A 293 9.80 -3.67 3.14
N GLU A 294 9.55 -3.57 4.45
CA GLU A 294 9.06 -4.69 5.28
C GLU A 294 7.62 -5.07 4.95
N ASP A 295 6.75 -4.08 4.78
CA ASP A 295 5.38 -4.28 4.33
C ASP A 295 5.31 -4.86 2.91
N SER A 296 6.26 -4.46 2.07
CA SER A 296 6.35 -4.92 0.69
C SER A 296 7.06 -6.26 0.55
N ALA A 297 7.86 -6.74 1.53
CA ALA A 297 8.59 -8.01 1.51
C ALA A 297 7.77 -9.25 1.89
#